data_AF-A0A0S3U341-F1
#
_entry.id   AF-A0A0S3U341-F1
#
_cell.length_a   1.000
_cell.length_b   1.000
_cell.length_c   1.000
_cell.angle_alpha   90.00
_cell.angle_beta   90.00
_cell.angle_gamma   90.00
#
_symmetry.space_group_name_H-M   'P 1'
#
loop_
_entity.id
_entity.type
_entity.pdbx_description
1 polymer ?
#
loop_
_entity_poly.entity_id
_entity_poly.type
_entity_poly.pdbx_seq_one_letter_code
_entity_poly.pdbx_strand_id
1 'polypeptide(L)'
;MNLTLLVKSLESGQFEASVFEIPSYRVKAESRESAIEDLKRMVLEQVQDSEAVKVNLPIPALARNPWEKLFGLFQDDLYFKEVIEIIQSERDALGDEDIDPTYYMTQN
;
A
#
# COMPACT_ATOMS: atom_id res chain seq x y z
N MET A 1 -19.39 10.25 -11.69
CA MET A 1 -18.11 9.90 -11.05
C MET A 1 -18.41 9.41 -9.66
N ASN A 2 -17.88 8.24 -9.26
CA ASN A 2 -17.99 7.75 -7.88
C ASN A 2 -16.62 7.90 -7.23
N LEU A 3 -16.56 8.49 -6.04
CA LEU A 3 -15.34 8.67 -5.26
C LEU A 3 -15.50 8.02 -3.90
N THR A 4 -14.43 7.43 -3.39
CA THR A 4 -14.41 6.87 -2.04
C THR A 4 -13.94 7.94 -1.08
N LEU A 5 -14.76 8.25 -0.06
CA LEU A 5 -14.41 9.26 0.94
C LEU A 5 -13.88 8.60 2.21
N LEU A 6 -12.76 9.10 2.72
CA LEU A 6 -12.27 8.81 4.05
C LEU A 6 -12.69 9.93 4.99
N VAL A 7 -13.25 9.58 6.15
CA VAL A 7 -13.62 10.56 7.19
C VAL A 7 -13.06 10.09 8.53
N LYS A 8 -12.37 10.98 9.23
CA LYS A 8 -11.83 10.72 10.57
C LYS A 8 -12.13 11.87 11.52
N SER A 9 -12.35 11.55 12.80
CA SER A 9 -12.38 12.54 13.87
C SER A 9 -10.96 12.94 14.26
N LEU A 10 -10.77 14.21 14.57
CA LEU A 10 -9.51 14.78 15.06
C LEU A 10 -9.57 15.00 16.57
N GLU A 11 -8.40 15.06 17.22
CA GLU A 11 -8.30 15.38 18.64
C GLU A 11 -8.86 16.78 18.99
N SER A 12 -8.91 17.68 18.01
CA SER A 12 -9.53 19.01 18.14
C SER A 12 -11.06 18.98 18.22
N GLY A 13 -11.71 17.81 18.07
CA GLY A 13 -13.16 17.68 17.98
C GLY A 13 -13.73 17.91 16.58
N GLN A 14 -12.91 18.36 15.64
CA GLN A 14 -13.27 18.51 14.23
C GLN A 14 -13.23 17.17 13.49
N PHE A 15 -13.81 17.16 12.29
CA PHE A 15 -13.76 16.05 11.34
C PHE A 15 -12.93 16.44 10.12
N GLU A 16 -12.11 15.51 9.65
CA GLU A 16 -11.38 15.63 8.39
C GLU A 16 -11.98 14.64 7.39
N ALA A 17 -12.40 15.16 6.23
CA ALA A 17 -12.85 14.35 5.10
C ALA A 17 -11.83 14.46 3.95
N SER A 18 -11.56 13.36 3.25
CA SER A 18 -10.66 13.35 2.08
C SER A 18 -11.07 12.33 1.03
N VAL A 19 -10.63 12.54 -0.22
CA VAL A 19 -10.83 11.59 -1.32
C VAL A 19 -9.72 10.54 -1.27
N PHE A 20 -10.10 9.26 -1.22
CA PHE A 20 -9.13 8.15 -1.12
C PHE A 20 -8.18 8.11 -2.32
N GLU A 21 -8.72 8.31 -3.51
CA GLU A 21 -7.98 8.24 -4.78
C GLU A 21 -7.06 9.46 -4.98
N ILE A 22 -7.35 10.58 -4.30
CA ILE A 22 -6.63 11.85 -4.44
C ILE A 22 -6.43 12.47 -3.05
N PRO A 23 -5.36 12.08 -2.33
CA PRO A 23 -5.14 12.50 -0.94
C PRO A 23 -5.01 14.01 -0.72
N SER A 24 -4.70 14.78 -1.77
CA SER A 24 -4.65 16.24 -1.73
C SER A 24 -6.02 16.89 -1.60
N TYR A 25 -7.11 16.18 -1.91
CA TYR A 25 -8.46 16.69 -1.73
C TYR A 25 -8.93 16.36 -0.33
N ARG A 26 -8.91 17.38 0.53
CA ARG A 26 -9.21 17.26 1.96
C ARG A 26 -9.76 18.55 2.52
N VAL A 27 -10.71 18.43 3.44
CA VAL A 27 -11.29 19.54 4.20
C VAL A 27 -11.42 19.17 5.66
N LYS A 28 -11.50 20.19 6.53
CA LYS A 28 -11.79 20.04 7.95
C LYS A 28 -13.04 20.86 8.29
N ALA A 29 -13.94 20.29 9.09
CA ALA A 29 -15.13 20.98 9.55
C ALA A 29 -15.55 20.51 10.95
N GLU A 30 -16.46 21.25 11.59
CA GLU A 30 -16.95 20.97 12.95
C GLU A 30 -17.86 19.73 13.03
N SER A 31 -18.45 19.29 11.92
CA SER A 31 -19.27 18.08 11.86
C SER A 31 -18.87 17.19 10.70
N ARG A 32 -19.19 15.90 10.85
CA ARG A 32 -18.99 14.89 9.81
C ARG A 32 -19.72 15.27 8.51
N GLU A 33 -20.95 15.72 8.63
CA GLU A 33 -21.81 16.08 7.51
C GLU A 33 -21.26 17.31 6.78
N SER A 34 -20.84 18.33 7.53
CA SER A 34 -20.24 19.54 6.97
C SER A 34 -18.95 19.23 6.22
N ALA A 35 -18.07 18.41 6.80
CA ALA A 35 -16.83 17.99 6.14
C ALA A 35 -17.09 17.24 4.82
N ILE A 36 -18.15 16.43 4.76
CA ILE A 36 -18.52 15.71 3.54
C ILE A 36 -19.09 16.68 2.49
N GLU A 37 -19.97 17.61 2.87
CA GLU A 37 -20.56 18.58 1.93
C GLU A 37 -19.51 19.54 1.38
N ASP A 38 -18.61 20.03 2.23
CA ASP A 38 -17.53 20.92 1.80
C ASP A 38 -16.55 20.21 0.87
N LEU A 39 -16.24 18.94 1.14
CA LEU A 39 -15.40 18.14 0.24
C LEU A 39 -16.08 17.95 -1.12
N LYS A 40 -17.38 17.65 -1.14
CA LYS A 40 -18.15 17.52 -2.39
C LYS A 40 -18.14 18.81 -3.20
N ARG A 41 -18.33 19.96 -2.54
CA ARG A 41 -18.31 21.27 -3.17
C ARG A 41 -16.95 21.56 -3.80
N MET A 42 -15.88 21.38 -3.03
CA MET A 42 -14.50 21.57 -3.50
C MET A 42 -14.18 20.68 -4.71
N VAL A 43 -14.58 19.40 -4.68
CA VAL A 43 -14.40 18.49 -5.81
C VAL A 43 -15.16 18.98 -7.04
N LEU A 44 -16.42 19.39 -6.88
CA LEU A 44 -17.27 19.86 -7.98
C LEU A 44 -16.72 21.14 -8.61
N GLU A 45 -16.33 22.12 -7.80
CA GLU A 45 -15.72 23.37 -8.27
C GLU A 45 -14.46 23.09 -9.09
N GLN A 46 -13.61 22.18 -8.63
CA GLN A 46 -12.36 21.88 -9.32
C GLN A 46 -12.56 21.16 -10.66
N VAL A 47 -13.60 20.33 -10.79
CA VAL A 47 -13.89 19.60 -12.04
C VAL A 47 -14.80 20.37 -13.00
N GLN A 48 -15.51 21.40 -12.53
CA GLN A 48 -16.51 22.12 -13.33
C GLN A 48 -15.91 22.76 -14.59
N ASP A 49 -14.74 23.36 -14.47
CA ASP A 49 -14.04 24.04 -15.58
C ASP A 49 -12.88 23.20 -16.15
N SER A 50 -12.83 21.90 -15.82
CA SER A 50 -11.74 21.01 -16.19
C SER A 50 -12.13 20.04 -17.30
N GLU A 51 -11.24 19.87 -18.29
CA GLU A 51 -11.36 18.81 -19.29
C GLU A 51 -10.71 17.51 -18.78
N ALA A 52 -11.44 16.40 -18.88
CA ALA A 52 -10.90 15.09 -18.55
C ALA A 52 -10.02 14.55 -19.69
N VAL A 53 -8.70 14.65 -19.55
CA VAL A 53 -7.74 14.08 -20.51
C VAL A 53 -7.27 12.71 -20.04
N LYS A 54 -7.54 11.67 -20.83
CA LYS A 54 -6.94 10.34 -20.63
C LYS A 54 -5.60 10.29 -21.33
N VAL A 55 -4.53 10.28 -20.55
CA VAL A 55 -3.17 10.10 -21.07
C VAL A 55 -2.78 8.63 -20.91
N ASN A 56 -2.47 7.97 -22.03
CA ASN A 56 -1.79 6.69 -21.99
C ASN A 56 -0.30 6.96 -21.78
N LEU A 57 0.19 6.75 -20.56
CA LEU A 57 1.61 6.85 -20.28
C LEU A 57 2.25 5.54 -20.75
N PRO A 58 3.14 5.56 -21.76
CA PRO A 58 3.91 4.37 -22.10
C PRO A 58 4.84 4.11 -20.91
N ILE A 59 4.46 3.17 -20.05
CA ILE A 59 5.38 2.61 -19.07
C ILE A 59 6.49 1.99 -19.93
N PRO A 60 7.74 2.49 -19.87
CA PRO A 60 8.85 1.83 -20.55
C PRO A 60 8.79 0.39 -20.10
N ALA A 61 8.79 -0.57 -21.04
CA ALA A 61 8.73 -1.99 -20.71
C ALA A 61 9.65 -2.20 -19.51
N LEU A 62 9.05 -2.55 -18.35
CA LEU A 62 9.78 -2.74 -17.11
C LEU A 62 11.01 -3.54 -17.50
N ALA A 63 12.20 -2.98 -17.29
CA ALA A 63 13.44 -3.73 -17.48
C ALA A 63 13.18 -5.09 -16.82
N ARG A 64 13.26 -6.17 -17.61
CA ARG A 64 12.79 -7.53 -17.25
C ARG A 64 12.89 -7.74 -15.75
N ASN A 65 11.79 -8.18 -15.13
CA ASN A 65 11.72 -8.34 -13.68
C ASN A 65 13.03 -9.00 -13.21
N PRO A 66 13.83 -8.35 -12.35
CA PRO A 66 15.14 -8.88 -11.95
C PRO A 66 15.08 -10.30 -11.38
N TRP A 67 13.92 -10.67 -10.82
CA TRP A 67 13.61 -12.00 -10.30
C TRP A 67 13.47 -13.07 -11.40
N GLU A 68 13.23 -12.70 -12.66
CA GLU A 68 13.20 -13.64 -13.79
C GLU A 68 14.53 -14.38 -13.97
N LYS A 69 15.65 -13.73 -13.62
CA LYS A 69 16.99 -14.34 -13.69
C LYS A 69 17.22 -15.44 -12.66
N LEU A 70 16.37 -15.51 -11.64
CA LEU A 70 16.50 -16.42 -10.50
C LEU A 70 15.54 -17.62 -10.62
N PHE A 71 14.63 -17.63 -11.61
CA PHE A 71 13.77 -18.77 -11.84
C PHE A 71 14.58 -20.01 -12.22
N GLY A 72 14.36 -21.11 -11.50
CA GLY A 72 15.03 -22.38 -11.74
C GLY A 72 16.48 -22.43 -11.24
N LEU A 73 16.96 -21.44 -10.48
CA LEU A 73 18.35 -21.38 -10.01
C LEU A 73 18.81 -22.66 -9.30
N PHE A 74 17.90 -23.34 -8.60
CA PHE A 74 18.19 -24.57 -7.84
C PHE A 74 17.46 -25.81 -8.39
N GLN A 75 16.90 -25.75 -9.60
CA GLN A 75 16.07 -26.83 -10.15
C GLN A 75 16.84 -28.15 -10.28
N ASP A 76 18.12 -28.08 -10.66
CA ASP A 76 18.99 -29.25 -10.87
C ASP A 76 20.02 -29.42 -9.74
N ASP A 77 19.88 -28.69 -8.63
CA ASP A 77 20.81 -28.79 -7.50
C ASP A 77 20.52 -30.07 -6.67
N LEU A 78 21.49 -30.97 -6.66
CA LEU A 78 21.41 -32.28 -5.98
C LEU A 78 21.21 -32.17 -4.46
N TYR A 79 21.61 -31.05 -3.86
CA TYR A 79 21.55 -30.81 -2.42
C TYR A 79 20.35 -29.96 -2.02
N PHE A 80 19.59 -29.40 -2.97
CA PHE A 80 18.47 -28.52 -2.67
C PHE A 80 17.44 -29.18 -1.75
N LYS A 81 17.16 -30.48 -1.98
CA LYS A 81 16.23 -31.24 -1.14
C LYS A 81 16.70 -31.35 0.32
N GLU A 82 17.99 -31.62 0.52
CA GLU A 82 18.59 -31.72 1.85
C GLU A 82 18.54 -30.37 2.59
N VAL A 83 18.82 -29.27 1.88
CA VAL A 83 18.72 -27.91 2.44
C VAL A 83 17.29 -27.59 2.88
N ILE A 84 16.27 -27.97 2.09
CA ILE A 84 14.85 -27.77 2.45
C ILE A 84 14.48 -28.59 3.69
N GLU A 85 14.95 -29.84 3.77
CA GLU A 85 14.70 -30.70 4.94
C GLU A 85 15.32 -30.12 6.22
N ILE A 86 16.53 -29.55 6.14
CA ILE A 86 17.18 -28.87 7.27
C ILE A 86 16.37 -27.64 7.69
N ILE A 87 16.03 -26.75 6.76
CA ILE A 87 15.25 -25.54 7.05
C ILE A 87 13.90 -25.89 7.68
N GLN A 88 13.23 -26.93 7.18
CA GLN A 88 11.95 -27.36 7.73
C GLN A 88 12.12 -27.94 9.14
N SER A 89 13.14 -28.76 9.37
CA SER A 89 13.46 -29.28 10.70
C SER A 89 13.75 -28.17 11.70
N GLU A 90 14.44 -27.11 11.30
CA GLU A 90 14.70 -25.96 12.17
C GLU A 90 13.42 -25.21 12.54
N ARG A 91 12.51 -24.99 11.57
CA ARG A 91 11.19 -24.37 11.82
C ARG A 91 10.35 -25.19 12.77
N ASP A 92 10.27 -26.50 12.54
CA ASP A 92 9.48 -27.40 13.36
C ASP A 92 10.04 -27.51 14.79
N ALA A 93 11.37 -27.41 14.94
CA ALA A 93 12.05 -27.44 16.24
C ALA A 93 11.90 -26.15 17.05
N LEU A 94 11.89 -25.00 16.39
CA LEU A 94 11.66 -23.69 17.02
C LEU A 94 10.18 -23.49 17.41
N GLY A 95 9.26 -24.23 16.78
CA GLY A 95 7.83 -24.04 16.95
C GLY A 95 7.34 -22.72 16.32
N ASP A 96 6.02 -22.52 16.31
CA ASP A 96 5.37 -21.32 15.75
C ASP A 96 5.46 -20.11 16.73
N GLU A 97 6.56 -19.99 17.47
CA GLU A 97 6.80 -18.86 18.37
C GLU A 97 7.18 -17.61 17.55
N ASP A 98 6.50 -16.49 17.83
CA ASP A 98 6.80 -15.19 17.24
C ASP A 98 8.30 -14.88 17.43
N ILE A 99 9.06 -14.86 16.33
CA ILE A 99 10.47 -14.49 16.37
C ILE A 99 10.56 -13.05 16.88
N ASP A 100 11.23 -12.85 18.03
CA ASP A 100 11.45 -11.54 18.63
C ASP A 100 11.97 -10.56 17.55
N PRO A 101 11.23 -9.48 17.23
CA PRO A 101 11.61 -8.54 16.19
C PRO A 101 12.99 -7.90 16.39
N THR A 102 13.52 -7.91 17.62
CA THR A 102 14.86 -7.39 17.93
C THR A 102 15.99 -8.24 17.33
N TYR A 103 15.73 -9.49 16.96
CA TYR A 103 16.72 -10.38 16.33
C TYR A 103 17.13 -9.94 14.90
N TYR A 104 16.25 -9.19 14.23
CA TYR A 104 16.49 -8.66 12.87
C TYR A 104 16.96 -7.21 12.85
N MET A 105 17.02 -6.56 14.01
CA MET A 105 17.59 -5.23 14.11
C MET A 105 19.10 -5.35 14.23
N THR A 106 19.80 -5.29 13.10
CA THR A 106 21.24 -5.02 13.09
C THR A 106 21.49 -3.76 13.91
N GLN A 107 22.27 -3.88 15.00
CA GLN A 107 22.70 -2.72 15.76
C GLN A 107 23.50 -1.81 14.82
N ASN A 108 23.01 -0.57 14.68
CA ASN A 108 23.66 0.51 13.94
C ASN A 108 25.12 0.70 14.34
#